data_AF-A0A0S4MKH0-F1
#
_entry.id   AF-A0A0S4MKH0-F1
#
_cell.length_a   1.000
_cell.length_b   1.000
_cell.length_c   1.000
_cell.angle_alpha   90.00
_cell.angle_beta   90.00
_cell.angle_gamma   90.00
#
_symmetry.space_group_name_H-M   'P 1'
#
loop_
_entity.id
_entity.type
_entity.pdbx_description
1 polymer ?
#
loop_
_entity_poly.entity_id
_entity_poly.type
_entity_poly.pdbx_seq_one_letter_code
_entity_poly.pdbx_strand_id
1 'polypeptide(L)'
;MSLGQPRSQPPGSTINSTGTQCRPENLLSVCVHLEQRSSNNAASTDSEFTESCSSGTMYGSIEVTLHKQKYASLGITVSGDVDRGYPPRITTIKPGSIADKSDCILVNDVIKSINGAATANLTHEQIVKLTKNADATIRLGLEYVLTDSVKSATAKHAFIHLEPANESFGITVRGGLSPTGNGVFPLTICRIRPKSCADLNGCLKQGDRLLAIDGVQTCGLTCEESMKLLACYRSGISLFIEYDVADIGADGRQGTGPFEIDIEKLPSERLGANVVTFGDPLQGTKRLLISHIRDGSIADSRCGALQVGDLIESINGMKASELTLQEAIGLLSDSTSRSIKLHILPCPEIR
;
A
#
# COMPACT_ATOMS: atom_id res chain seq x y z
N MET A 1 44.63 -15.57 68.99
CA MET A 1 43.20 -15.32 68.73
C MET A 1 42.98 -13.82 68.80
N SER A 2 42.72 -13.18 67.65
CA SER A 2 42.11 -11.85 67.59
C SER A 2 41.56 -11.67 66.17
N LEU A 3 40.25 -11.49 66.05
CA LEU A 3 39.50 -11.37 64.80
C LEU A 3 39.13 -9.90 64.59
N GLY A 4 39.42 -9.39 63.38
CA GLY A 4 39.24 -8.00 62.99
C GLY A 4 37.84 -7.65 62.47
N GLN A 5 37.50 -6.37 62.63
CA GLN A 5 36.27 -5.68 62.25
C GLN A 5 35.96 -5.71 60.74
N PRO A 6 34.68 -5.53 60.34
CA PRO A 6 34.33 -5.15 58.98
C PRO A 6 33.91 -3.67 58.86
N ARG A 7 34.42 -2.98 57.83
CA ARG A 7 33.88 -1.73 57.26
C ARG A 7 33.83 -1.86 55.74
N SER A 8 32.65 -1.67 55.15
CA SER A 8 32.35 -0.82 53.97
C SER A 8 31.18 -1.38 53.14
N GLN A 9 30.04 -0.67 53.16
CA GLN A 9 29.04 -0.65 52.10
C GLN A 9 28.85 0.83 51.70
N PRO A 10 28.90 1.18 50.41
CA PRO A 10 28.45 2.47 49.90
C PRO A 10 26.98 2.38 49.39
N PRO A 11 26.34 3.53 49.10
CA PRO A 11 24.89 3.72 49.25
C PRO A 11 24.07 3.22 48.05
N GLY A 12 22.79 2.97 48.32
CA GLY A 12 21.78 2.60 47.33
C GLY A 12 21.61 3.70 46.27
N SER A 13 21.72 3.30 45.00
CA SER A 13 21.35 4.10 43.85
C SER A 13 19.84 4.04 43.66
N THR A 14 19.21 5.20 43.86
CA THR A 14 17.86 5.53 43.41
C THR A 14 17.77 5.25 41.91
N ILE A 15 16.96 4.27 41.50
CA ILE A 15 16.61 4.07 40.10
C ILE A 15 15.67 5.22 39.73
N ASN A 16 16.22 6.26 39.10
CA ASN A 16 15.45 7.24 38.37
C ASN A 16 14.77 6.52 37.21
N SER A 17 13.53 6.10 37.42
CA SER A 17 12.59 5.88 36.32
C SER A 17 12.32 7.25 35.70
N THR A 18 13.17 7.67 34.77
CA THR A 18 12.75 8.66 33.76
C THR A 18 11.69 7.99 32.92
N GLY A 19 10.46 8.02 33.43
CA GLY A 19 9.27 7.91 32.62
C GLY A 19 9.35 9.06 31.63
N THR A 20 9.85 8.76 30.43
CA THR A 20 9.65 9.62 29.28
C THR A 20 8.15 9.61 29.05
N GLN A 21 7.50 10.59 29.66
CA GLN A 21 6.10 10.90 29.49
C GLN A 21 5.95 11.30 28.02
N CYS A 22 5.64 10.33 27.17
CA CYS A 22 5.32 10.58 25.77
C CYS A 22 4.13 11.54 25.74
N ARG A 23 4.39 12.78 25.33
CA ARG A 23 3.36 13.79 25.09
C ARG A 23 2.39 13.27 24.01
N PRO A 24 1.07 13.47 24.16
CA PRO A 24 0.11 13.10 23.16
C PRO A 24 0.05 14.22 22.10
N GLU A 25 1.03 14.27 21.21
CA GLU A 25 0.92 15.10 20.01
C GLU A 25 1.03 14.19 18.78
N ASN A 26 -0.02 14.24 17.93
CA ASN A 26 -0.27 13.43 16.73
C ASN A 26 -0.97 12.07 16.93
N LEU A 27 -1.99 12.03 17.77
CA LEU A 27 -2.98 10.94 17.72
C LEU A 27 -3.93 11.20 16.53
N LEU A 28 -3.70 10.54 15.39
CA LEU A 28 -4.73 10.30 14.39
C LEU A 28 -5.78 9.37 15.03
N SER A 29 -6.79 9.94 15.69
CA SER A 29 -7.95 9.16 16.13
C SER A 29 -9.01 9.23 15.04
N VAL A 30 -9.17 8.15 14.27
CA VAL A 30 -10.42 7.88 13.56
C VAL A 30 -11.44 7.47 14.63
N CYS A 31 -12.06 8.46 15.30
CA CYS A 31 -13.12 8.20 16.27
C CYS A 31 -14.44 8.01 15.52
N VAL A 32 -15.04 6.84 15.66
CA VAL A 32 -16.37 6.52 15.13
C VAL A 32 -17.27 6.18 16.30
N HIS A 33 -18.40 6.86 16.39
CA HIS A 33 -19.46 6.51 17.33
C HIS A 33 -20.29 5.39 16.70
N LEU A 34 -20.33 4.21 17.33
CA LEU A 34 -21.26 3.14 16.99
C LEU A 34 -22.55 3.33 17.80
N GLU A 35 -23.69 3.47 17.14
CA GLU A 35 -24.95 2.97 17.70
C GLU A 35 -25.29 1.65 17.01
N GLN A 36 -25.12 0.55 17.75
CA GLN A 36 -25.63 -0.75 17.35
C GLN A 36 -27.16 -0.70 17.39
N ARG A 37 -27.80 -0.72 16.22
CA ARG A 37 -29.16 -1.25 16.12
C ARG A 37 -29.07 -2.68 15.61
N SER A 38 -29.14 -3.62 16.55
CA SER A 38 -29.44 -5.01 16.24
C SER A 38 -30.80 -5.09 15.58
N SER A 39 -30.86 -5.61 14.36
CA SER A 39 -32.07 -6.21 13.82
C SER A 39 -31.65 -7.42 13.01
N ASN A 40 -31.86 -8.57 13.64
CA ASN A 40 -31.83 -9.88 13.00
C ASN A 40 -32.85 -9.87 11.84
N ASN A 41 -32.42 -10.31 10.66
CA ASN A 41 -33.15 -11.33 9.93
C ASN A 41 -32.28 -11.91 8.82
N ALA A 42 -32.20 -13.25 8.86
CA ALA A 42 -31.64 -14.07 7.83
C ALA A 42 -32.59 -14.13 6.62
N ALA A 43 -32.02 -14.04 5.42
CA ALA A 43 -32.51 -14.75 4.24
C ALA A 43 -31.41 -14.75 3.17
N SER A 44 -30.94 -15.95 2.87
CA SER A 44 -30.18 -16.32 1.68
C SER A 44 -30.97 -16.06 0.41
N THR A 45 -30.33 -15.49 -0.61
CA THR A 45 -30.61 -15.79 -2.02
C THR A 45 -29.36 -15.52 -2.83
N ASP A 46 -28.78 -16.58 -3.38
CA ASP A 46 -27.89 -16.53 -4.53
C ASP A 46 -28.63 -15.85 -5.69
N SER A 47 -28.06 -14.78 -6.21
CA SER A 47 -28.48 -14.22 -7.49
C SER A 47 -27.23 -13.84 -8.27
N GLU A 48 -26.94 -14.65 -9.30
CA GLU A 48 -26.05 -14.32 -10.40
C GLU A 48 -26.47 -12.96 -10.98
N PHE A 49 -25.71 -11.91 -10.68
CA PHE A 49 -25.86 -10.61 -11.34
C PHE A 49 -25.03 -10.63 -12.62
N THR A 50 -25.69 -11.02 -13.71
CA THR A 50 -25.33 -10.55 -15.05
C THR A 50 -25.86 -9.12 -15.17
N GLU A 51 -24.98 -8.14 -14.97
CA GLU A 51 -25.33 -6.73 -15.20
C GLU A 51 -24.47 -6.16 -16.33
N SER A 52 -25.00 -6.26 -17.53
CA SER A 52 -24.68 -5.36 -18.63
C SER A 52 -25.29 -4.00 -18.35
N CYS A 53 -24.50 -2.91 -18.22
CA CYS A 53 -24.96 -1.57 -18.62
C CYS A 53 -23.92 -0.44 -18.57
N SER A 54 -23.94 0.35 -19.66
CA SER A 54 -23.60 1.77 -19.80
C SER A 54 -22.24 2.30 -19.32
N SER A 55 -21.45 2.80 -20.28
CA SER A 55 -20.25 3.63 -20.12
C SER A 55 -20.54 5.00 -19.46
N GLY A 56 -21.15 5.01 -18.27
CA GLY A 56 -21.24 6.17 -17.38
C GLY A 56 -20.08 6.17 -16.39
N THR A 57 -19.44 7.31 -16.19
CA THR A 57 -18.43 7.46 -15.13
C THR A 57 -19.09 7.24 -13.77
N MET A 58 -18.67 6.20 -13.06
CA MET A 58 -19.17 5.90 -11.72
C MET A 58 -18.43 6.72 -10.68
N TYR A 59 -19.13 7.14 -9.64
CA TYR A 59 -18.58 7.93 -8.55
C TYR A 59 -18.78 7.22 -7.22
N GLY A 60 -17.77 7.29 -6.37
CA GLY A 60 -17.79 6.88 -4.98
C GLY A 60 -17.71 8.10 -4.07
N SER A 61 -18.21 7.96 -2.84
CA SER A 61 -18.16 9.01 -1.81
C SER A 61 -17.50 8.50 -0.55
N ILE A 62 -16.84 9.39 0.18
CA ILE A 62 -16.18 9.08 1.45
C ILE A 62 -16.18 10.29 2.37
N GLU A 63 -16.46 10.09 3.65
CA GLU A 63 -16.26 11.13 4.66
C GLU A 63 -14.92 10.90 5.38
N VAL A 64 -14.08 11.94 5.39
CA VAL A 64 -12.76 11.91 6.00
C VAL A 64 -12.69 12.94 7.11
N THR A 65 -12.30 12.49 8.30
CA THR A 65 -12.05 13.37 9.44
C THR A 65 -10.55 13.56 9.63
N LEU A 66 -10.07 14.80 9.48
CA LEU A 66 -8.68 15.16 9.70
C LEU A 66 -8.53 15.99 10.98
N HIS A 67 -7.45 15.72 11.71
CA HIS A 67 -7.06 16.48 12.90
C HIS A 67 -5.90 17.41 12.57
N LYS A 68 -6.00 18.66 12.98
CA LYS A 68 -5.01 19.71 12.76
C LYS A 68 -4.78 20.52 14.02
N GLN A 69 -3.59 21.09 14.17
CA GLN A 69 -3.38 22.11 15.18
C GLN A 69 -4.21 23.37 14.84
N LYS A 70 -4.60 24.13 15.86
CA LYS A 70 -5.34 25.38 15.66
C LYS A 70 -4.55 26.30 14.72
N TYR A 71 -5.20 26.81 13.68
CA TYR A 71 -4.59 27.63 12.60
C TYR A 71 -3.63 26.92 11.65
N ALA A 72 -3.35 25.62 11.82
CA ALA A 72 -2.59 24.86 10.84
C ALA A 72 -3.37 24.72 9.53
N SER A 73 -2.65 24.66 8.42
CA SER A 73 -3.23 24.33 7.11
C SER A 73 -3.22 22.83 6.89
N LEU A 74 -4.22 22.32 6.16
CA LEU A 74 -4.28 20.91 5.79
C LEU A 74 -3.22 20.54 4.74
N GLY A 75 -2.74 21.53 3.98
CA GLY A 75 -1.80 21.36 2.88
C GLY A 75 -2.45 20.95 1.56
N ILE A 76 -3.72 21.28 1.35
CA ILE A 76 -4.42 21.10 0.07
C ILE A 76 -4.60 22.43 -0.66
N THR A 77 -4.58 22.37 -1.98
CA THR A 77 -5.04 23.46 -2.86
C THR A 77 -6.35 23.04 -3.50
N VAL A 78 -7.35 23.92 -3.44
CA VAL A 78 -8.67 23.69 -4.01
C VAL A 78 -8.88 24.64 -5.18
N SER A 79 -9.26 24.11 -6.34
CA SER A 79 -9.80 24.89 -7.46
C SER A 79 -11.30 24.66 -7.58
N GLY A 80 -11.99 25.48 -8.35
CA GLY A 80 -13.44 25.33 -8.53
C GLY A 80 -14.23 25.91 -7.38
N ASP A 81 -15.38 26.45 -7.74
CA ASP A 81 -16.33 27.16 -6.90
C ASP A 81 -17.56 27.43 -7.79
N VAL A 82 -18.61 27.98 -7.17
CA VAL A 82 -19.81 28.38 -7.91
C VAL A 82 -19.52 29.46 -8.97
N ASP A 83 -18.54 30.35 -8.74
CA ASP A 83 -18.21 31.48 -9.62
C ASP A 83 -17.53 31.02 -10.93
N ARG A 84 -16.82 29.89 -10.88
CA ARG A 84 -16.09 29.29 -12.00
C ARG A 84 -16.89 28.23 -12.75
N GLY A 85 -18.07 27.86 -12.24
CA GLY A 85 -18.98 26.93 -12.89
C GLY A 85 -18.55 25.45 -12.87
N TYR A 86 -17.62 25.08 -11.98
CA TYR A 86 -17.23 23.67 -11.78
C TYR A 86 -16.97 23.37 -10.30
N PRO A 87 -17.23 22.13 -9.84
CA PRO A 87 -17.24 21.83 -8.41
C PRO A 87 -15.84 21.94 -7.78
N PRO A 88 -15.76 22.25 -6.47
CA PRO A 88 -14.49 22.44 -5.81
C PRO A 88 -13.70 21.13 -5.74
N ARG A 89 -12.51 21.13 -6.35
CA ARG A 89 -11.67 19.95 -6.54
C ARG A 89 -10.27 20.17 -5.98
N ILE A 90 -9.69 19.13 -5.40
CA ILE A 90 -8.32 19.15 -4.91
C ILE A 90 -7.36 19.08 -6.09
N THR A 91 -6.54 20.10 -6.27
CA THR A 91 -5.56 20.17 -7.38
C THR A 91 -4.15 19.80 -6.95
N THR A 92 -3.82 20.00 -5.67
CA THR A 92 -2.48 19.73 -5.15
C THR A 92 -2.55 19.35 -3.69
N ILE A 93 -1.71 18.39 -3.30
CA ILE A 93 -1.47 18.01 -1.91
C ILE A 93 0.02 18.24 -1.63
N LYS A 94 0.32 19.02 -0.60
CA LYS A 94 1.69 19.32 -0.19
C LYS A 94 2.31 18.09 0.49
N PRO A 95 3.50 17.61 0.03
CA PRO A 95 4.19 16.51 0.70
C PRO A 95 4.46 16.78 2.18
N GLY A 96 4.24 15.78 3.03
CA GLY A 96 4.40 15.86 4.49
C GLY A 96 3.34 16.69 5.22
N SER A 97 2.32 17.20 4.53
CA SER A 97 1.18 17.86 5.15
C SER A 97 0.24 16.89 5.84
N ILE A 98 -0.74 17.42 6.59
CA ILE A 98 -1.77 16.62 7.25
C ILE A 98 -2.57 15.82 6.22
N ALA A 99 -2.93 16.44 5.09
CA ALA A 99 -3.63 15.76 4.01
C ALA A 99 -2.78 14.65 3.38
N ASP A 100 -1.48 14.89 3.14
CA ASP A 100 -0.57 13.87 2.58
C ASP A 100 -0.39 12.67 3.52
N LYS A 101 -0.21 12.93 4.81
CA LYS A 101 0.00 11.88 5.83
C LYS A 101 -1.28 11.13 6.20
N SER A 102 -2.45 11.71 5.92
CA SER A 102 -3.72 11.05 6.19
C SER A 102 -3.94 9.81 5.33
N ASP A 103 -3.34 9.77 4.14
CA ASP A 103 -3.56 8.73 3.11
C ASP A 103 -5.05 8.48 2.77
N CYS A 104 -5.94 9.43 3.08
CA CYS A 104 -7.37 9.36 2.77
C CYS A 104 -7.77 10.24 1.59
N ILE A 105 -6.95 11.23 1.22
CA ILE A 105 -7.27 12.28 0.25
C ILE A 105 -6.37 12.15 -0.98
N LEU A 106 -6.96 12.28 -2.17
CA LEU A 106 -6.26 12.24 -3.44
C LEU A 106 -6.44 13.53 -4.24
N VAL A 107 -5.48 13.79 -5.12
CA VAL A 107 -5.63 14.82 -6.15
C VAL A 107 -6.79 14.39 -7.06
N ASN A 108 -7.61 15.37 -7.45
CA ASN A 108 -8.84 15.22 -8.22
C ASN A 108 -10.09 14.79 -7.44
N ASP A 109 -9.99 14.55 -6.14
CA ASP A 109 -11.18 14.42 -5.30
C ASP A 109 -11.98 15.72 -5.31
N VAL A 110 -13.30 15.58 -5.46
CA VAL A 110 -14.27 16.67 -5.40
C VAL A 110 -14.75 16.82 -3.96
N ILE A 111 -14.59 18.00 -3.37
CA ILE A 111 -15.08 18.27 -2.03
C ILE A 111 -16.56 18.58 -2.12
N LYS A 112 -17.43 17.69 -1.64
CA LYS A 112 -18.89 17.87 -1.61
C LYS A 112 -19.37 18.58 -0.34
N SER A 113 -18.69 18.34 0.77
CA SER A 113 -19.04 18.98 2.04
C SER A 113 -17.83 19.27 2.92
N ILE A 114 -17.92 20.33 3.72
CA ILE A 114 -16.92 20.69 4.74
C ILE A 114 -17.67 20.91 6.06
N ASN A 115 -17.37 20.10 7.08
CA ASN A 115 -18.04 20.11 8.38
C ASN A 115 -19.57 19.99 8.28
N GLY A 116 -20.07 19.26 7.28
CA GLY A 116 -21.50 19.09 7.01
C GLY A 116 -22.12 20.20 6.13
N ALA A 117 -21.41 21.29 5.83
CA ALA A 117 -21.87 22.29 4.89
C ALA A 117 -21.58 21.87 3.45
N ALA A 118 -22.62 21.78 2.60
CA ALA A 118 -22.48 21.46 1.19
C ALA A 118 -21.73 22.57 0.44
N THR A 119 -20.80 22.20 -0.42
CA THR A 119 -19.91 23.14 -1.13
C THR A 119 -20.41 23.55 -2.52
N ALA A 120 -21.47 22.91 -3.04
CA ALA A 120 -21.95 23.08 -4.41
C ALA A 120 -22.26 24.54 -4.80
N ASN A 121 -22.73 25.34 -3.84
CA ASN A 121 -23.13 26.73 -4.05
C ASN A 121 -22.25 27.73 -3.29
N LEU A 122 -21.05 27.32 -2.86
CA LEU A 122 -20.15 28.18 -2.11
C LEU A 122 -19.11 28.85 -3.04
N THR A 123 -18.80 30.11 -2.74
CA THR A 123 -17.70 30.83 -3.39
C THR A 123 -16.36 30.34 -2.87
N HIS A 124 -15.28 30.61 -3.62
CA HIS A 124 -13.93 30.26 -3.19
C HIS A 124 -13.59 30.81 -1.80
N GLU A 125 -13.98 32.06 -1.53
CA GLU A 125 -13.72 32.71 -0.25
C GLU A 125 -14.44 31.99 0.91
N GLN A 126 -15.69 31.54 0.69
CA GLN A 126 -16.45 30.78 1.69
C GLN A 126 -15.82 29.41 1.96
N ILE A 127 -15.39 28.69 0.92
CA ILE A 127 -14.72 27.39 1.05
C ILE A 127 -13.39 27.54 1.83
N VAL A 128 -12.61 28.56 1.50
CA VAL A 128 -11.36 28.87 2.20
C VAL A 128 -11.63 29.25 3.66
N LYS A 129 -12.69 30.04 3.93
CA LYS A 129 -13.11 30.38 5.31
C LYS A 129 -13.49 29.12 6.09
N LEU A 130 -14.29 28.21 5.53
CA LEU A 130 -14.66 26.96 6.21
C LEU A 130 -13.44 26.07 6.52
N THR A 131 -12.47 26.01 5.61
CA THR A 131 -11.26 25.20 5.78
C THR A 131 -10.29 25.82 6.81
N LYS A 132 -10.16 27.15 6.81
CA LYS A 132 -9.29 27.88 7.75
C LYS A 132 -9.89 27.97 9.15
N ASN A 133 -11.18 28.27 9.24
CA ASN A 133 -11.90 28.46 10.51
C ASN A 133 -12.31 27.14 11.18
N ALA A 134 -12.14 26.00 10.50
CA ALA A 134 -12.24 24.72 11.17
C ALA A 134 -11.28 24.68 12.38
N ASP A 135 -11.78 24.19 13.52
CA ASP A 135 -11.06 24.06 14.78
C ASP A 135 -9.95 23.00 14.68
N ALA A 136 -9.71 22.22 15.74
CA ALA A 136 -8.74 21.14 15.75
C ALA A 136 -9.13 19.97 14.83
N THR A 137 -10.38 19.93 14.34
CA THR A 137 -10.90 18.84 13.52
C THR A 137 -11.67 19.40 12.32
N ILE A 138 -11.47 18.79 11.16
CA ILE A 138 -12.24 19.08 9.94
C ILE A 138 -12.79 17.78 9.36
N ARG A 139 -14.07 17.78 8.99
CA ARG A 139 -14.71 16.69 8.24
C ARG A 139 -14.89 17.10 6.79
N LEU A 140 -14.41 16.28 5.86
CA LEU A 140 -14.51 16.50 4.44
C LEU A 140 -15.32 15.36 3.82
N GLY A 141 -16.46 15.68 3.20
CA GLY A 141 -17.16 14.75 2.32
C GLY A 141 -16.56 14.87 0.92
N LEU A 142 -15.93 13.80 0.45
CA LEU A 142 -15.25 13.74 -0.84
C LEU A 142 -16.01 12.82 -1.78
N GLU A 143 -16.06 13.20 -3.05
CA GLU A 143 -16.52 12.37 -4.17
C GLU A 143 -15.35 12.12 -5.12
N TYR A 144 -15.24 10.91 -5.62
CA TYR A 144 -14.15 10.47 -6.48
C TYR A 144 -14.66 9.55 -7.57
N VAL A 145 -13.91 9.49 -8.66
CA VAL A 145 -14.23 8.59 -9.78
C VAL A 145 -13.83 7.17 -9.41
N LEU A 146 -14.75 6.23 -9.64
CA LEU A 146 -14.51 4.80 -9.55
C LEU A 146 -14.08 4.29 -10.92
N THR A 147 -12.88 3.71 -10.98
CA THR A 147 -12.39 3.06 -12.19
C THR A 147 -12.70 1.57 -12.11
N ASP A 148 -13.59 1.10 -12.97
CA ASP A 148 -13.83 -0.33 -13.16
C ASP A 148 -12.70 -0.90 -14.02
N SER A 149 -11.53 -1.12 -13.40
CA SER A 149 -10.37 -1.64 -14.13
C SER A 149 -10.45 -3.16 -14.12
N VAL A 150 -11.31 -3.74 -14.96
CA VAL A 150 -11.23 -5.14 -15.37
C VAL A 150 -10.18 -5.22 -16.47
N LYS A 151 -8.92 -5.43 -16.08
CA LYS A 151 -7.90 -5.84 -17.05
C LYS A 151 -7.98 -7.35 -17.16
N SER A 152 -8.08 -7.85 -18.39
CA SER A 152 -8.00 -9.27 -18.72
C SER A 152 -6.55 -9.75 -18.54
N ALA A 153 -6.08 -9.79 -17.30
CA ALA A 153 -4.81 -10.37 -16.89
C ALA A 153 -5.10 -11.61 -16.03
N THR A 154 -4.15 -12.54 -15.97
CA THR A 154 -4.25 -13.63 -15.00
C THR A 154 -4.12 -13.03 -13.60
N ALA A 155 -5.19 -13.13 -12.82
CA ALA A 155 -5.22 -12.63 -11.44
C ALA A 155 -4.59 -13.67 -10.51
N LYS A 156 -3.66 -13.23 -9.66
CA LYS A 156 -3.09 -14.04 -8.57
C LYS A 156 -3.37 -13.38 -7.23
N HIS A 157 -3.22 -14.17 -6.17
CA HIS A 157 -3.45 -13.74 -4.80
C HIS A 157 -2.16 -13.77 -3.99
N ALA A 158 -2.01 -12.85 -3.04
CA ALA A 158 -0.90 -12.88 -2.07
C ALA A 158 -1.33 -12.38 -0.70
N PHE A 159 -0.64 -12.89 0.33
CA PHE A 159 -0.70 -12.37 1.69
C PHE A 159 0.47 -11.42 1.94
N ILE A 160 0.15 -10.16 2.26
CA ILE A 160 1.15 -9.12 2.55
C ILE A 160 1.03 -8.70 4.00
N HIS A 161 2.12 -8.82 4.75
CA HIS A 161 2.22 -8.29 6.09
C HIS A 161 2.94 -6.94 6.08
N LEU A 162 2.33 -5.93 6.70
CA LEU A 162 2.96 -4.62 6.91
C LEU A 162 3.19 -4.40 8.41
N GLU A 163 4.43 -4.04 8.73
CA GLU A 163 4.85 -3.71 10.09
C GLU A 163 4.17 -2.43 10.61
N PRO A 164 3.91 -2.33 11.93
CA PRO A 164 3.25 -1.17 12.52
C PRO A 164 4.01 0.13 12.24
N ALA A 165 3.25 1.16 11.90
CA ALA A 165 3.76 2.51 11.63
C ALA A 165 3.25 3.50 12.67
N ASN A 166 4.00 4.58 12.91
CA ASN A 166 3.60 5.63 13.86
C ASN A 166 2.43 6.52 13.36
N GLU A 167 2.09 6.45 12.07
CA GLU A 167 1.04 7.28 11.45
C GLU A 167 0.01 6.38 10.73
N SER A 168 0.37 5.91 9.55
CA SER A 168 -0.44 5.10 8.65
C SER A 168 0.46 4.18 7.81
N PHE A 169 -0.13 3.18 7.17
CA PHE A 169 0.60 2.27 6.29
C PHE A 169 1.02 2.92 4.94
N GLY A 170 0.48 4.10 4.61
CA GLY A 170 0.81 4.81 3.38
C GLY A 170 0.00 4.41 2.15
N ILE A 171 -1.14 3.75 2.33
CA ILE A 171 -2.02 3.33 1.24
C ILE A 171 -3.32 4.11 1.26
N THR A 172 -3.75 4.56 0.08
CA THR A 172 -5.10 5.11 -0.13
C THR A 172 -5.91 4.13 -0.94
N VAL A 173 -7.08 3.76 -0.44
CA VAL A 173 -7.99 2.79 -1.06
C VAL A 173 -9.28 3.45 -1.49
N ARG A 174 -9.89 2.98 -2.58
CA ARG A 174 -11.21 3.42 -3.08
C ARG A 174 -12.00 2.23 -3.59
N GLY A 175 -13.33 2.36 -3.64
CA GLY A 175 -14.23 1.27 -4.02
C GLY A 175 -15.08 0.80 -2.85
N GLY A 176 -15.37 -0.49 -2.79
CA GLY A 176 -16.28 -1.07 -1.81
C GLY A 176 -17.75 -0.92 -2.22
N LEU A 177 -18.63 -1.27 -1.28
CA LEU A 177 -20.06 -1.09 -1.42
C LEU A 177 -20.39 0.41 -1.50
N SER A 178 -21.02 0.82 -2.60
CA SER A 178 -21.47 2.21 -2.74
C SER A 178 -22.70 2.46 -1.86
N PRO A 179 -22.67 3.47 -0.96
CA PRO A 179 -23.84 3.84 -0.16
C PRO A 179 -24.99 4.39 -1.03
N THR A 180 -24.69 4.87 -2.23
CA THR A 180 -25.65 5.53 -3.13
C THR A 180 -26.34 4.55 -4.09
N GLY A 181 -26.14 3.24 -3.91
CA GLY A 181 -26.79 2.20 -4.73
C GLY A 181 -26.12 1.94 -6.08
N ASN A 182 -24.91 2.46 -6.32
CA ASN A 182 -24.16 2.27 -7.57
C ASN A 182 -23.52 0.87 -7.72
N GLY A 183 -23.90 -0.10 -6.88
CA GLY A 183 -23.31 -1.44 -6.85
C GLY A 183 -22.08 -1.57 -5.95
N VAL A 184 -21.41 -2.73 -6.08
CA VAL A 184 -20.19 -3.08 -5.34
C VAL A 184 -19.00 -2.92 -6.26
N PHE A 185 -18.03 -2.09 -5.87
CA PHE A 185 -16.78 -1.93 -6.60
C PHE A 185 -15.64 -2.63 -5.87
N PRO A 186 -14.64 -3.17 -6.58
CA PRO A 186 -13.49 -3.77 -5.93
C PRO A 186 -12.72 -2.71 -5.13
N LEU A 187 -12.39 -3.02 -3.87
CA LEU A 187 -11.58 -2.14 -3.04
C LEU A 187 -10.14 -2.11 -3.57
N THR A 188 -9.74 -1.02 -4.21
CA THR A 188 -8.50 -0.93 -4.97
C THR A 188 -7.53 0.06 -4.34
N ILE A 189 -6.24 -0.27 -4.32
CA ILE A 189 -5.17 0.64 -3.92
C ILE A 189 -4.99 1.71 -5.00
N CYS A 190 -5.36 2.94 -4.70
CA CYS A 190 -5.27 4.07 -5.63
C CYS A 190 -3.95 4.84 -5.52
N ARG A 191 -3.29 4.80 -4.37
CA ARG A 191 -2.02 5.48 -4.17
C ARG A 191 -1.21 4.79 -3.07
N ILE A 192 0.09 4.74 -3.29
CA ILE A 192 1.08 4.39 -2.26
C ILE A 192 1.95 5.63 -2.04
N ARG A 193 2.01 6.10 -0.80
CA ARG A 193 2.80 7.28 -0.43
C ARG A 193 4.29 6.91 -0.41
N PRO A 194 5.17 7.67 -1.08
CA PRO A 194 6.60 7.42 -1.05
C PRO A 194 7.16 7.42 0.38
N LYS A 195 8.11 6.53 0.65
CA LYS A 195 8.78 6.32 1.94
C LYS A 195 7.84 5.84 3.06
N SER A 196 6.65 5.35 2.74
CA SER A 196 5.74 4.73 3.71
C SER A 196 6.05 3.24 3.93
N CYS A 197 5.42 2.61 4.93
CA CYS A 197 5.60 1.17 5.16
C CYS A 197 5.18 0.33 3.95
N ALA A 198 4.10 0.69 3.26
CA ALA A 198 3.69 0.02 2.04
C ALA A 198 4.71 0.18 0.90
N ASP A 199 5.26 1.39 0.71
CA ASP A 199 6.31 1.64 -0.29
C ASP A 199 7.60 0.86 0.02
N LEU A 200 8.02 0.84 1.28
CA LEU A 200 9.22 0.14 1.73
C LEU A 200 9.08 -1.39 1.67
N ASN A 201 7.86 -1.91 1.84
CA ASN A 201 7.57 -3.33 1.68
C ASN A 201 7.74 -3.75 0.20
N GLY A 202 7.27 -2.91 -0.72
CA GLY A 202 7.48 -3.06 -2.17
C GLY A 202 6.65 -4.13 -2.86
N CYS A 203 5.78 -4.85 -2.13
CA CYS A 203 4.87 -5.83 -2.73
C CYS A 203 3.55 -5.21 -3.21
N LEU A 204 3.07 -4.16 -2.53
CA LEU A 204 1.84 -3.48 -2.89
C LEU A 204 2.08 -2.51 -4.05
N LYS A 205 1.13 -2.45 -4.98
CA LYS A 205 1.13 -1.48 -6.10
C LYS A 205 -0.22 -0.81 -6.23
N GLN A 206 -0.20 0.34 -6.90
CA GLN A 206 -1.42 0.97 -7.37
C GLN A 206 -2.14 0.05 -8.37
N GLY A 207 -3.44 -0.14 -8.18
CA GLY A 207 -4.27 -1.05 -8.97
C GLY A 207 -4.52 -2.40 -8.31
N ASP A 208 -3.77 -2.76 -7.27
CA ASP A 208 -4.01 -4.00 -6.53
C ASP A 208 -5.34 -3.92 -5.78
N ARG A 209 -6.05 -5.04 -5.73
CA ARG A 209 -7.37 -5.15 -5.10
C ARG A 209 -7.21 -5.80 -3.73
N LEU A 210 -7.74 -5.17 -2.71
CA LEU A 210 -7.78 -5.69 -1.36
C LEU A 210 -9.01 -6.58 -1.19
N LEU A 211 -8.80 -7.87 -0.96
CA LEU A 211 -9.86 -8.86 -0.74
C LEU A 211 -10.13 -9.11 0.74
N ALA A 212 -9.10 -8.99 1.60
CA ALA A 212 -9.27 -9.07 3.05
C ALA A 212 -8.26 -8.22 3.81
N ILE A 213 -8.66 -7.75 5.00
CA ILE A 213 -7.84 -6.97 5.92
C ILE A 213 -7.93 -7.63 7.29
N ASP A 214 -6.80 -8.11 7.82
CA ASP A 214 -6.69 -8.89 9.06
C ASP A 214 -7.70 -10.06 9.15
N GLY A 215 -7.90 -10.74 8.01
CA GLY A 215 -8.82 -11.87 7.89
C GLY A 215 -10.29 -11.48 7.70
N VAL A 216 -10.63 -10.18 7.75
CA VAL A 216 -11.98 -9.68 7.43
C VAL A 216 -12.09 -9.45 5.92
N GLN A 217 -13.02 -10.14 5.27
CA GLN A 217 -13.27 -9.93 3.84
C GLN A 217 -13.79 -8.52 3.58
N THR A 218 -13.29 -7.89 2.51
CA THR A 218 -13.69 -6.54 2.09
C THR A 218 -14.95 -6.54 1.22
N CYS A 219 -15.40 -7.71 0.78
CA CYS A 219 -16.64 -7.83 0.01
C CYS A 219 -17.83 -7.34 0.85
N GLY A 220 -18.64 -6.45 0.26
CA GLY A 220 -19.78 -5.83 0.95
C GLY A 220 -19.42 -4.74 1.95
N LEU A 221 -18.14 -4.49 2.25
CA LEU A 221 -17.73 -3.35 3.07
C LEU A 221 -17.73 -2.06 2.26
N THR A 222 -18.15 -0.97 2.89
CA THR A 222 -17.94 0.37 2.35
C THR A 222 -16.45 0.75 2.37
N CYS A 223 -16.08 1.74 1.56
CA CYS A 223 -14.73 2.31 1.60
C CYS A 223 -14.38 2.80 3.02
N GLU A 224 -15.36 3.37 3.73
CA GLU A 224 -15.18 3.92 5.07
C GLU A 224 -14.89 2.82 6.11
N GLU A 225 -15.64 1.72 6.09
CA GLU A 225 -15.40 0.56 6.96
C GLU A 225 -14.03 -0.07 6.70
N SER A 226 -13.65 -0.18 5.43
CA SER A 226 -12.33 -0.72 5.05
C SER A 226 -11.19 0.16 5.56
N MET A 227 -11.32 1.49 5.47
CA MET A 227 -10.34 2.41 6.04
C MET A 227 -10.25 2.32 7.58
N LYS A 228 -11.35 1.99 8.28
CA LYS A 228 -11.31 1.78 9.74
C LYS A 228 -10.47 0.56 10.10
N LEU A 229 -10.55 -0.51 9.30
CA LEU A 229 -9.69 -1.68 9.47
C LEU A 229 -8.22 -1.31 9.23
N LEU A 230 -7.93 -0.55 8.16
CA LEU A 230 -6.58 -0.06 7.88
C LEU A 230 -6.03 0.92 8.94
N ALA A 231 -6.90 1.60 9.67
CA ALA A 231 -6.52 2.52 10.75
C ALA A 231 -6.08 1.79 12.04
N CYS A 232 -6.17 0.46 12.11
CA CYS A 232 -5.70 -0.33 13.25
C CYS A 232 -4.19 -0.55 13.20
N TYR A 233 -3.39 0.51 13.36
CA TYR A 233 -1.93 0.49 13.16
C TYR A 233 -1.09 -0.14 14.29
N ARG A 234 -1.71 -0.58 15.40
CA ARG A 234 -0.98 -0.92 16.65
C ARG A 234 -0.24 -2.27 16.64
N SER A 235 -0.58 -3.18 15.73
CA SER A 235 -0.02 -4.55 15.72
C SER A 235 0.55 -4.98 14.37
N GLY A 236 0.71 -4.05 13.43
CA GLY A 236 0.87 -4.40 12.01
C GLY A 236 -0.46 -4.86 11.42
N ILE A 237 -0.46 -5.13 10.11
CA ILE A 237 -1.67 -5.50 9.37
C ILE A 237 -1.35 -6.57 8.33
N SER A 238 -2.27 -7.51 8.15
CA SER A 238 -2.19 -8.58 7.17
C SER A 238 -3.24 -8.36 6.08
N LEU A 239 -2.79 -8.15 4.86
CA LEU A 239 -3.62 -7.87 3.70
C LEU A 239 -3.65 -9.09 2.80
N PHE A 240 -4.84 -9.50 2.37
CA PHE A 240 -5.00 -10.45 1.28
C PHE A 240 -5.37 -9.67 0.03
N ILE A 241 -4.50 -9.73 -0.98
CA ILE A 241 -4.66 -8.95 -2.21
C ILE A 241 -4.84 -9.85 -3.43
N GLU A 242 -5.55 -9.32 -4.42
CA GLU A 242 -5.55 -9.77 -5.81
C GLU A 242 -4.74 -8.76 -6.63
N TYR A 243 -3.88 -9.27 -7.51
CA TYR A 243 -3.06 -8.45 -8.39
C TYR A 243 -2.99 -9.05 -9.80
N ASP A 244 -2.83 -8.17 -10.78
CA ASP A 244 -2.64 -8.54 -12.18
C ASP A 244 -1.20 -9.04 -12.40
N VAL A 245 -1.05 -10.23 -12.96
CA VAL A 245 0.23 -10.74 -13.48
C VAL A 245 0.40 -10.26 -14.91
N ALA A 246 1.58 -9.73 -15.25
CA ALA A 246 1.91 -9.46 -16.64
C ALA A 246 1.94 -10.80 -17.39
N ASP A 247 1.05 -10.95 -18.36
CA ASP A 247 1.01 -12.12 -19.23
C ASP A 247 2.22 -12.05 -20.17
N ILE A 248 3.35 -12.62 -19.74
CA ILE A 248 4.37 -13.05 -20.68
C ILE A 248 3.72 -14.26 -21.35
N GLY A 249 2.96 -13.98 -22.41
CA GLY A 249 2.15 -14.97 -23.12
C GLY A 249 2.92 -16.27 -23.29
N ALA A 250 2.21 -17.40 -23.28
CA ALA A 250 2.78 -18.75 -23.24
C ALA A 250 4.07 -18.93 -24.07
N ASP A 251 4.16 -18.26 -25.22
CA ASP A 251 5.29 -18.18 -26.16
C ASP A 251 6.64 -17.70 -25.56
N GLY A 252 6.65 -16.85 -24.53
CA GLY A 252 7.88 -16.36 -23.89
C GLY A 252 8.61 -17.41 -23.05
N ARG A 253 7.90 -18.46 -22.62
CA ARG A 253 8.47 -19.63 -21.92
C ARG A 253 8.65 -20.86 -22.82
N GLN A 254 8.19 -20.84 -24.08
CA GLN A 254 8.24 -22.02 -24.95
C GLN A 254 9.63 -22.30 -25.56
N GLY A 255 10.66 -21.57 -25.14
CA GLY A 255 12.05 -21.86 -25.50
C GLY A 255 12.74 -22.73 -24.44
N THR A 256 13.39 -23.82 -24.84
CA THR A 256 14.36 -24.54 -24.00
C THR A 256 15.69 -23.79 -23.83
N GLY A 257 15.80 -22.60 -24.43
CA GLY A 257 16.99 -21.76 -24.44
C GLY A 257 16.87 -20.61 -23.44
N PRO A 258 18.00 -19.95 -23.14
CA PRO A 258 17.98 -18.80 -22.25
C PRO A 258 17.28 -17.62 -22.92
N PHE A 259 16.60 -16.81 -22.11
CA PHE A 259 15.86 -15.63 -22.54
C PHE A 259 16.25 -14.42 -21.68
N GLU A 260 16.14 -13.23 -22.27
CA GLU A 260 16.38 -11.97 -21.57
C GLU A 260 15.05 -11.36 -21.11
N ILE A 261 15.01 -10.90 -19.87
CA ILE A 261 13.90 -10.09 -19.35
C ILE A 261 14.42 -8.78 -18.80
N ASP A 262 13.66 -7.72 -19.03
CA ASP A 262 13.86 -6.41 -18.41
C ASP A 262 12.72 -6.18 -17.43
N ILE A 263 13.05 -6.16 -16.15
CA ILE A 263 12.08 -6.01 -15.07
C ILE A 263 12.13 -4.58 -14.57
N GLU A 264 11.07 -3.81 -14.82
CA GLU A 264 10.90 -2.50 -14.21
C GLU A 264 10.58 -2.61 -12.72
N LYS A 265 11.21 -1.77 -11.90
CA LYS A 265 11.02 -1.73 -10.45
C LYS A 265 11.11 -0.31 -9.90
N LEU A 266 10.48 -0.06 -8.75
CA LEU A 266 10.64 1.22 -8.08
C LEU A 266 12.01 1.29 -7.35
N PRO A 267 12.58 2.50 -7.16
CA PRO A 267 13.83 2.67 -6.43
C PRO A 267 13.77 2.26 -4.94
N SER A 268 12.59 2.02 -4.38
CA SER A 268 12.41 1.50 -3.02
C SER A 268 12.40 -0.03 -2.97
N GLU A 269 12.38 -0.70 -4.14
CA GLU A 269 12.01 -2.10 -4.23
C GLU A 269 13.18 -3.02 -4.57
N ARG A 270 13.09 -4.22 -4.00
CA ARG A 270 13.96 -5.36 -4.30
C ARG A 270 13.20 -6.33 -5.20
N LEU A 271 13.92 -7.07 -6.04
CA LEU A 271 13.32 -8.09 -6.89
C LEU A 271 12.56 -9.16 -6.06
N GLY A 272 13.10 -9.51 -4.89
CA GLY A 272 12.51 -10.50 -3.97
C GLY A 272 12.74 -11.95 -4.38
N ALA A 273 13.77 -12.21 -5.19
CA ALA A 273 14.28 -13.55 -5.47
C ALA A 273 15.53 -13.82 -4.63
N ASN A 274 15.55 -14.96 -3.93
CA ASN A 274 16.72 -15.47 -3.23
C ASN A 274 17.50 -16.39 -4.17
N VAL A 275 18.78 -16.10 -4.31
CA VAL A 275 19.67 -16.86 -5.18
C VAL A 275 20.68 -17.66 -4.37
N VAL A 276 21.05 -18.83 -4.88
CA VAL A 276 22.15 -19.65 -4.36
C VAL A 276 23.15 -19.91 -5.48
N THR A 277 24.43 -19.96 -5.14
CA THR A 277 25.48 -20.34 -6.09
C THR A 277 25.79 -21.82 -5.98
N PHE A 278 25.94 -22.50 -7.10
CA PHE A 278 26.46 -23.86 -7.17
C PHE A 278 27.40 -24.03 -8.37
N GLY A 279 28.14 -25.13 -8.41
CA GLY A 279 29.21 -25.36 -9.39
C GLY A 279 30.59 -24.94 -8.90
N ASP A 280 31.62 -25.23 -9.69
CA ASP A 280 33.01 -24.99 -9.34
C ASP A 280 33.49 -23.65 -9.91
N PRO A 281 33.84 -22.66 -9.05
CA PRO A 281 34.39 -21.37 -9.49
C PRO A 281 35.67 -21.51 -10.31
N LEU A 282 36.51 -22.51 -10.01
CA LEU A 282 37.80 -22.73 -10.65
C LEU A 282 37.66 -23.31 -12.06
N GLN A 283 36.55 -24.01 -12.32
CA GLN A 283 36.23 -24.57 -13.64
C GLN A 283 35.32 -23.65 -14.48
N GLY A 284 34.95 -22.48 -13.97
CA GLY A 284 34.02 -21.56 -14.66
C GLY A 284 32.59 -22.11 -14.76
N THR A 285 32.26 -23.16 -14.02
CA THR A 285 30.93 -23.80 -14.02
C THR A 285 30.01 -23.21 -12.98
N LYS A 286 30.41 -22.12 -12.32
CA LYS A 286 29.57 -21.39 -11.37
C LYS A 286 28.25 -20.96 -12.03
N ARG A 287 27.15 -21.21 -11.34
CA ARG A 287 25.78 -20.85 -11.73
C ARG A 287 25.06 -20.23 -10.54
N LEU A 288 24.11 -19.34 -10.84
CA LEU A 288 23.19 -18.76 -9.87
C LEU A 288 21.81 -19.40 -10.06
N LEU A 289 21.27 -20.01 -9.02
CA LEU A 289 19.94 -20.64 -9.02
C LEU A 289 18.97 -19.79 -8.20
N ILE A 290 17.76 -19.59 -8.69
CA ILE A 290 16.66 -19.04 -7.89
C ILE A 290 16.14 -20.12 -6.95
N SER A 291 16.47 -19.99 -5.68
CA SER A 291 16.10 -20.95 -4.63
C SER A 291 14.71 -20.71 -4.04
N HIS A 292 14.30 -19.44 -3.96
CA HIS A 292 13.03 -19.04 -3.38
C HIS A 292 12.62 -17.69 -3.96
N ILE A 293 11.34 -17.50 -4.21
CA ILE A 293 10.77 -16.21 -4.59
C ILE A 293 9.79 -15.80 -3.50
N ARG A 294 9.90 -14.57 -3.02
CA ARG A 294 9.01 -14.04 -1.99
C ARG A 294 7.65 -13.75 -2.60
N ASP A 295 6.59 -14.29 -2.00
CA ASP A 295 5.22 -14.05 -2.45
C ASP A 295 4.90 -12.55 -2.52
N GLY A 296 4.27 -12.15 -3.62
CA GLY A 296 3.92 -10.74 -3.88
C GLY A 296 5.12 -9.84 -4.21
N SER A 297 6.35 -10.38 -4.31
CA SER A 297 7.48 -9.60 -4.82
C SER A 297 7.40 -9.42 -6.34
N ILE A 298 8.23 -8.53 -6.88
CA ILE A 298 8.29 -8.30 -8.34
C ILE A 298 8.61 -9.60 -9.09
N ALA A 299 9.48 -10.44 -8.52
CA ALA A 299 9.84 -11.75 -9.09
C ALA A 299 8.70 -12.77 -9.09
N ASP A 300 7.80 -12.78 -8.10
CA ASP A 300 6.67 -13.73 -8.07
C ASP A 300 5.48 -13.21 -8.89
N SER A 301 5.12 -11.97 -8.63
CA SER A 301 3.78 -11.45 -8.94
C SER A 301 3.69 -10.63 -10.22
N ARG A 302 4.77 -9.94 -10.62
CA ARG A 302 4.69 -8.92 -11.68
C ARG A 302 5.41 -9.29 -12.96
N CYS A 303 6.56 -9.95 -12.86
CA CYS A 303 7.27 -10.35 -14.07
C CYS A 303 6.63 -11.58 -14.73
N GLY A 304 6.04 -12.52 -13.98
CA GLY A 304 5.51 -13.78 -14.54
C GLY A 304 6.55 -14.73 -15.16
N ALA A 305 7.76 -14.22 -15.43
CA ALA A 305 8.87 -14.90 -16.09
C ALA A 305 9.73 -15.76 -15.15
N LEU A 306 9.82 -15.38 -13.87
CA LEU A 306 10.71 -16.04 -12.92
C LEU A 306 10.00 -17.18 -12.20
N GLN A 307 10.69 -18.30 -12.03
CA GLN A 307 10.28 -19.45 -11.24
C GLN A 307 11.41 -19.92 -10.33
N VAL A 308 11.04 -20.57 -9.22
CA VAL A 308 11.99 -21.30 -8.40
C VAL A 308 12.59 -22.43 -9.24
N GLY A 309 13.92 -22.53 -9.24
CA GLY A 309 14.66 -23.47 -10.08
C GLY A 309 15.27 -22.86 -11.34
N ASP A 310 14.90 -21.63 -11.70
CA ASP A 310 15.50 -20.93 -12.85
C ASP A 310 16.97 -20.57 -12.58
N LEU A 311 17.77 -20.61 -13.65
CA LEU A 311 19.19 -20.30 -13.60
C LEU A 311 19.45 -18.90 -14.16
N ILE A 312 20.08 -18.05 -13.37
CA ILE A 312 20.51 -16.72 -13.81
C ILE A 312 21.89 -16.85 -14.46
N GLU A 313 21.98 -16.51 -15.75
CA GLU A 313 23.24 -16.47 -16.49
C GLU A 313 23.93 -15.11 -16.41
N SER A 314 23.15 -14.02 -16.41
CA SER A 314 23.70 -12.68 -16.21
C SER A 314 22.71 -11.72 -15.53
N ILE A 315 23.26 -10.75 -14.80
CA ILE A 315 22.52 -9.67 -14.12
C ILE A 315 23.09 -8.35 -14.63
N ASN A 316 22.28 -7.53 -15.28
CA ASN A 316 22.67 -6.24 -15.87
C ASN A 316 23.91 -6.36 -16.78
N GLY A 317 24.00 -7.44 -17.55
CA GLY A 317 25.13 -7.74 -18.44
C GLY A 317 26.37 -8.35 -17.77
N MET A 318 26.40 -8.45 -16.44
CA MET A 318 27.47 -9.14 -15.71
C MET A 318 27.16 -10.63 -15.58
N LYS A 319 28.12 -11.48 -15.99
CA LYS A 319 27.92 -12.94 -15.99
C LYS A 319 27.92 -13.51 -14.57
N ALA A 320 27.06 -14.49 -14.33
CA ALA A 320 26.98 -15.21 -13.07
C ALA A 320 28.29 -15.92 -12.66
N SER A 321 29.14 -16.26 -13.65
CA SER A 321 30.46 -16.83 -13.43
C SER A 321 31.45 -15.85 -12.78
N GLU A 322 31.26 -14.55 -13.02
CA GLU A 322 32.16 -13.48 -12.59
C GLU A 322 31.70 -12.84 -11.27
N LEU A 323 30.44 -13.03 -10.89
CA LEU A 323 29.85 -12.45 -9.69
C LEU A 323 30.01 -13.36 -8.48
N THR A 324 30.39 -12.81 -7.32
CA THR A 324 30.20 -13.47 -6.02
C THR A 324 28.72 -13.55 -5.65
N LEU A 325 28.36 -14.44 -4.72
CA LEU A 325 26.97 -14.52 -4.24
C LEU A 325 26.51 -13.18 -3.64
N GLN A 326 27.39 -12.51 -2.90
CA GLN A 326 27.08 -11.23 -2.26
C GLN A 326 26.90 -10.09 -3.28
N GLU A 327 27.72 -10.06 -4.35
CA GLU A 327 27.54 -9.10 -5.45
C GLU A 327 26.24 -9.37 -6.21
N ALA A 328 25.92 -10.64 -6.51
CA ALA A 328 24.67 -11.01 -7.15
C ALA A 328 23.45 -10.58 -6.32
N ILE A 329 23.45 -10.86 -5.01
CA ILE A 329 22.39 -10.39 -4.09
C ILE A 329 22.34 -8.86 -4.05
N GLY A 330 23.50 -8.20 -4.05
CA GLY A 330 23.63 -6.76 -4.10
C GLY A 330 22.99 -6.15 -5.34
N LEU A 331 23.18 -6.77 -6.52
CA LEU A 331 22.60 -6.33 -7.79
C LEU A 331 21.09 -6.57 -7.87
N LEU A 332 20.61 -7.72 -7.37
CA LEU A 332 19.16 -8.02 -7.34
C LEU A 332 18.41 -7.18 -6.29
N SER A 333 19.13 -6.71 -5.27
CA SER A 333 18.62 -5.84 -4.22
C SER A 333 18.94 -4.36 -4.46
N ASP A 334 19.64 -4.03 -5.55
CA ASP A 334 20.08 -2.66 -5.84
C ASP A 334 18.87 -1.77 -6.00
N SER A 335 18.71 -0.82 -5.09
CA SER A 335 17.58 0.10 -5.06
C SER A 335 17.85 1.36 -5.90
N THR A 336 19.04 1.53 -6.46
CA THR A 336 19.38 2.70 -7.29
C THR A 336 18.85 2.60 -8.72
N SER A 337 18.75 1.38 -9.25
CA SER A 337 18.27 1.09 -10.60
C SER A 337 16.74 0.99 -10.66
N ARG A 338 16.14 1.58 -11.71
CA ARG A 338 14.69 1.49 -12.01
C ARG A 338 14.30 0.28 -12.86
N SER A 339 15.29 -0.47 -13.32
CA SER A 339 15.06 -1.77 -13.95
C SER A 339 16.20 -2.72 -13.64
N ILE A 340 15.94 -4.02 -13.77
CA ILE A 340 16.93 -5.07 -13.69
C ILE A 340 16.78 -5.92 -14.95
N LYS A 341 17.88 -6.04 -15.70
CA LYS A 341 17.95 -6.92 -16.86
C LYS A 341 18.56 -8.26 -16.45
N LEU A 342 17.82 -9.34 -16.67
CA LEU A 342 18.25 -10.70 -16.33
C LEU A 342 18.28 -11.56 -17.59
N HIS A 343 19.35 -12.32 -17.76
CA HIS A 343 19.40 -13.42 -18.73
C HIS A 343 19.20 -14.72 -17.96
N ILE A 344 18.10 -15.42 -18.24
CA ILE A 344 17.65 -16.57 -17.46
C ILE A 344 17.56 -17.78 -18.37
N LEU A 345 18.09 -18.90 -17.89
CA LEU A 345 17.81 -20.21 -18.43
C LEU A 345 16.68 -20.82 -17.61
N PRO A 346 15.49 -21.03 -18.20
CA PRO A 346 14.35 -21.59 -17.48
C PRO A 346 14.69 -23.00 -16.99
N CYS A 347 14.17 -23.35 -15.82
CA CYS A 347 14.33 -24.71 -15.31
C CYS A 347 13.79 -25.71 -16.35
N PRO A 348 14.59 -26.69 -16.83
CA PRO A 348 14.04 -27.72 -17.69
C PRO A 348 12.97 -28.46 -16.89
N GLU A 349 11.74 -28.51 -17.42
CA GLU A 349 10.64 -29.27 -16.82
C GLU A 349 11.16 -30.64 -16.40
N ILE A 350 11.15 -30.92 -15.10
CA ILE A 350 11.31 -32.28 -14.60
C ILE A 350 10.02 -32.99 -15.01
N ARG A 351 10.02 -33.57 -16.22
CA ARG A 351 8.95 -34.40 -16.74
C ARG A 351 8.75 -35.66 -15.91
#